data_AF-A0A5C1AEY6-F1
#
_entry.id   AF-A0A5C1AEY6-F1
#
_cell.length_a   1.000
_cell.length_b   1.000
_cell.length_c   1.000
_cell.angle_alpha   90.00
_cell.angle_beta   90.00
_cell.angle_gamma   90.00
#
_symmetry.space_group_name_H-M   'P 1'
#
loop_
_entity.id
_entity.type
_entity.pdbx_description
1 polymer ?
#
loop_
_entity_poly.entity_id
_entity_poly.type
_entity_poly.pdbx_seq_one_letter_code
_entity_poly.pdbx_strand_id
1 'polypeptide(L)'
;MTAIPLTHADRDLIDFIMDGFHFRTVFHYLEHAGVKWGDGELAAHPTEPQLRLRARALLTECCRSGPQAFASGNGFVAVRKSPTELELHFSITSCGAVNDGTDNDSQAL
;
A
#
# COMPACT_ATOMS: atom_id res chain seq x y z
N MET A 1 -24.14 12.93 3.37
CA MET A 1 -22.85 13.31 2.76
C MET A 1 -22.91 12.91 1.29
N THR A 2 -22.93 13.89 0.38
CA THR A 2 -22.98 13.66 -1.07
C THR A 2 -21.57 13.31 -1.54
N ALA A 3 -21.36 12.07 -2.01
CA ALA A 3 -20.07 11.67 -2.58
C ALA A 3 -19.78 12.53 -3.82
N ILE A 4 -18.59 13.13 -3.89
CA ILE A 4 -18.17 13.87 -5.08
C ILE A 4 -18.11 12.86 -6.25
N PRO A 5 -18.87 13.10 -7.34
CA PRO A 5 -18.87 12.18 -8.47
C PRO A 5 -17.50 12.20 -9.16
N LEU A 6 -16.97 11.02 -9.51
CA LEU A 6 -15.74 10.95 -10.29
C LEU A 6 -16.00 11.46 -11.70
N THR A 7 -15.14 12.37 -12.15
CA THR A 7 -15.10 12.84 -13.53
C THR A 7 -14.53 11.76 -14.45
N HIS A 8 -14.67 11.96 -15.76
CA HIS A 8 -14.05 11.06 -16.74
C HIS A 8 -12.51 11.09 -16.62
N ALA A 9 -11.94 12.28 -16.47
CA ALA A 9 -10.51 12.49 -16.27
C ALA A 9 -9.98 11.77 -15.01
N ASP A 10 -10.74 11.75 -13.92
CA ASP A 10 -10.35 11.00 -12.72
C ASP A 10 -10.26 9.49 -13.01
N ARG A 11 -11.20 8.95 -13.80
CA ARG A 11 -11.21 7.53 -14.17
C ARG A 11 -10.04 7.20 -15.09
N ASP A 12 -9.76 8.05 -16.07
CA ASP A 12 -8.64 7.89 -16.98
C ASP A 12 -7.29 7.89 -16.22
N LEU A 13 -7.12 8.79 -15.24
CA LEU A 13 -5.94 8.82 -14.37
C LEU A 13 -5.81 7.55 -13.53
N ILE A 14 -6.92 7.10 -12.93
CA ILE A 14 -6.94 5.86 -12.14
C ILE A 14 -6.54 4.68 -13.01
N ASP A 15 -7.17 4.51 -14.16
CA ASP A 15 -6.93 3.37 -15.04
C ASP A 15 -5.48 3.40 -15.58
N PHE A 16 -4.95 4.58 -15.93
CA PHE A 16 -3.54 4.75 -16.30
C PHE A 16 -2.57 4.29 -15.19
N ILE A 17 -2.81 4.70 -13.94
CA ILE A 17 -1.99 4.27 -12.80
C ILE A 17 -2.13 2.77 -12.59
N MET A 18 -3.35 2.23 -12.63
CA MET A 18 -3.63 0.82 -12.41
C MET A 18 -2.96 -0.08 -13.48
N ASP A 19 -2.89 0.36 -14.73
CA ASP A 19 -2.23 -0.38 -15.80
C ASP A 19 -0.70 -0.29 -15.72
N GLY A 20 -0.16 0.84 -15.25
CA GLY A 20 1.28 1.06 -15.09
C GLY A 20 1.88 0.51 -13.80
N PHE A 21 1.06 0.17 -12.81
CA PHE A 21 1.53 -0.24 -11.48
C PHE A 21 1.88 -1.73 -11.42
N HIS A 22 3.06 -2.04 -10.91
CA HIS A 22 3.60 -3.41 -10.87
C HIS A 22 3.06 -4.22 -9.68
N PHE A 23 1.75 -4.53 -9.69
CA PHE A 23 1.08 -5.27 -8.61
C PHE A 23 1.70 -6.64 -8.33
N ARG A 24 2.17 -7.35 -9.36
CA ARG A 24 2.84 -8.63 -9.21
C ARG A 24 4.14 -8.53 -8.40
N THR A 25 4.93 -7.49 -8.65
CA THR A 25 6.16 -7.22 -7.89
C THR A 25 5.84 -6.94 -6.42
N VAL A 26 4.81 -6.11 -6.18
CA VAL A 26 4.35 -5.82 -4.81
C VAL A 26 3.84 -7.07 -4.11
N PHE A 27 3.07 -7.91 -4.80
CA PHE A 27 2.59 -9.20 -4.28
C PHE A 27 3.75 -10.10 -3.83
N HIS A 28 4.72 -10.34 -4.71
CA HIS A 28 5.88 -11.17 -4.36
C HIS A 28 6.68 -10.58 -3.20
N TYR A 29 6.85 -9.26 -3.16
CA TYR A 29 7.55 -8.61 -2.06
C TYR A 29 6.80 -8.77 -0.73
N LEU A 30 5.48 -8.62 -0.71
CA LEU A 30 4.63 -8.83 0.47
C LEU A 30 4.67 -10.28 0.96
N GLU A 31 4.67 -11.24 0.02
CA GLU A 31 4.78 -12.67 0.33
C GLU A 31 6.16 -12.99 0.96
N HIS A 32 7.24 -12.52 0.34
CA HIS A 32 8.61 -12.69 0.86
C HIS A 32 8.84 -12.00 2.20
N ALA A 33 8.29 -10.81 2.40
CA ALA A 33 8.42 -10.05 3.64
C ALA A 33 7.50 -10.56 4.77
N GLY A 34 6.68 -11.59 4.51
CA GLY A 34 5.76 -12.12 5.51
C GLY A 34 4.62 -11.15 5.87
N VAL A 35 4.38 -10.11 5.06
CA VAL A 35 3.39 -9.08 5.36
C VAL A 35 2.00 -9.62 5.08
N LYS A 36 1.16 -9.55 6.10
CA LYS A 36 -0.25 -9.96 6.05
C LYS A 36 -1.15 -8.76 6.22
N TRP A 37 -2.27 -8.76 5.52
CA TRP A 37 -3.32 -7.75 5.62
C TRP A 37 -4.55 -8.35 6.30
N GLY A 38 -5.20 -7.55 7.16
CA GLY A 38 -6.35 -7.96 7.97
C GLY A 38 -6.09 -7.80 9.46
N ASP A 39 -7.11 -8.07 10.27
CA ASP A 39 -7.06 -7.94 11.73
C ASP A 39 -7.01 -9.32 12.39
N GLY A 40 -6.08 -9.50 13.34
CA GLY A 40 -5.99 -10.70 14.18
C GLY A 40 -5.70 -11.99 13.41
N GLU A 41 -6.41 -13.06 13.76
CA GLU A 41 -6.20 -14.42 13.22
C GLU A 41 -6.59 -14.58 11.75
N LEU A 42 -7.32 -13.61 11.18
CA LEU A 42 -7.74 -13.60 9.78
C LEU A 42 -6.74 -12.88 8.86
N ALA A 43 -5.64 -12.35 9.41
CA ALA A 43 -4.60 -11.71 8.62
C ALA A 43 -4.00 -12.74 7.63
N ALA A 44 -4.09 -12.43 6.34
CA ALA A 44 -3.61 -13.29 5.27
C ALA A 44 -2.73 -12.50 4.30
N HIS A 45 -1.93 -13.22 3.50
CA HIS A 45 -1.20 -12.58 2.41
C HIS A 45 -2.19 -12.03 1.38
N PRO A 46 -2.16 -10.73 1.08
CA PRO A 46 -3.06 -10.16 0.09
C PRO A 46 -2.70 -10.71 -1.28
N THR A 47 -3.70 -11.19 -2.02
CA THR A 47 -3.52 -11.65 -3.40
C THR A 47 -3.39 -10.47 -4.37
N GLU A 48 -2.77 -10.66 -5.54
CA GLU A 48 -2.65 -9.61 -6.56
C GLU A 48 -4.01 -8.94 -6.92
N PRO A 49 -5.12 -9.67 -7.09
CA PRO A 49 -6.44 -9.05 -7.31
C PRO A 49 -6.91 -8.18 -6.15
N GLN A 50 -6.64 -8.58 -4.90
CA GLN A 50 -6.98 -7.78 -3.72
C GLN A 50 -6.14 -6.51 -3.66
N LEU A 51 -4.85 -6.58 -4.01
CA LEU A 51 -4.00 -5.39 -4.11
C LEU A 51 -4.55 -4.41 -5.13
N ARG A 52 -4.94 -4.89 -6.32
CA ARG A 52 -5.54 -4.06 -7.38
C ARG A 52 -6.83 -3.40 -6.91
N LEU A 53 -7.74 -4.18 -6.31
CA LEU A 53 -9.01 -3.67 -5.81
C LEU A 53 -8.80 -2.60 -4.73
N ARG A 54 -7.84 -2.82 -3.83
CA ARG A 54 -7.54 -1.88 -2.75
C ARG A 54 -6.91 -0.59 -3.28
N ALA A 55 -5.92 -0.69 -4.17
CA ALA A 55 -5.31 0.46 -4.81
C ALA A 55 -6.33 1.31 -5.57
N ARG A 56 -7.21 0.68 -6.36
CA ARG A 56 -8.26 1.39 -7.11
C ARG A 56 -9.24 2.11 -6.18
N ALA A 57 -9.67 1.44 -5.10
CA ALA A 57 -10.54 2.05 -4.11
C ALA A 57 -9.87 3.25 -3.43
N LEU A 58 -8.58 3.13 -3.10
CA LEU A 58 -7.79 4.19 -2.49
C LEU A 58 -7.67 5.41 -3.41
N LEU A 59 -7.36 5.20 -4.70
CA LEU A 59 -7.26 6.27 -5.69
C LEU A 59 -8.62 6.93 -5.94
N THR A 60 -9.69 6.13 -6.00
CA THR A 60 -11.07 6.63 -6.16
C THR A 60 -11.44 7.55 -5.01
N GLU A 61 -11.15 7.12 -3.77
CA GLU A 61 -11.40 7.94 -2.59
C GLU A 61 -10.48 9.15 -2.57
N CYS A 62 -9.24 9.01 -3.05
CA CYS A 62 -8.31 10.12 -3.14
C CYS A 62 -8.79 11.26 -4.06
N CYS A 63 -9.39 10.90 -5.20
CA CYS A 63 -10.02 11.86 -6.09
C CYS A 63 -11.19 12.63 -5.42
N ARG A 64 -11.87 12.02 -4.44
CA ARG A 64 -13.04 12.60 -3.78
C ARG A 64 -12.69 13.44 -2.57
N SER A 65 -11.84 12.93 -1.69
CA SER A 65 -11.66 13.47 -0.34
C SER A 65 -10.23 13.92 -0.05
N GLY A 66 -9.32 13.86 -1.04
CA GLY A 66 -7.91 14.25 -0.88
C GLY A 66 -7.02 13.05 -0.53
N PRO A 67 -5.80 13.26 -0.02
CA PRO A 67 -4.84 12.17 0.21
C PRO A 67 -5.40 11.02 1.05
N GLN A 68 -5.14 9.78 0.62
CA GLN A 68 -5.61 8.55 1.29
C GLN A 68 -4.45 7.60 1.55
N ALA A 69 -4.48 6.92 2.69
CA ALA A 69 -3.49 5.89 3.02
C ALA A 69 -4.19 4.63 3.53
N PHE A 70 -3.66 3.48 3.15
CA PHE A 70 -4.07 2.18 3.66
C PHE A 70 -2.87 1.45 4.23
N ALA A 71 -3.03 0.96 5.47
CA ALA A 71 -1.97 0.34 6.26
C ALA A 71 -0.75 1.29 6.39
N SER A 72 -0.92 2.40 7.12
CA SER A 72 0.12 3.41 7.38
C SER A 72 1.41 2.76 7.89
N GLY A 73 2.39 2.60 6.99
CA GLY A 73 3.63 1.89 7.24
C GLY A 73 3.90 0.77 6.22
N ASN A 74 2.92 -0.12 5.96
CA ASN A 74 3.08 -1.33 5.14
C ASN A 74 1.97 -1.49 4.08
N GLY A 75 1.80 -0.48 3.22
CA GLY A 75 0.71 -0.47 2.27
C GLY A 75 0.74 0.65 1.23
N PHE A 76 -0.46 0.98 0.75
CA PHE A 76 -0.65 1.94 -0.34
C PHE A 76 -0.94 3.34 0.18
N VAL A 77 -0.38 4.32 -0.50
CA VAL A 77 -0.67 5.74 -0.29
C VAL A 77 -1.05 6.35 -1.63
N ALA A 78 -2.24 6.95 -1.70
CA ALA A 78 -2.70 7.70 -2.86
C ALA A 78 -2.64 9.19 -2.53
N VAL A 79 -2.01 9.96 -3.40
CA VAL A 79 -1.85 11.41 -3.24
C VAL A 79 -2.29 12.10 -4.52
N ARG A 80 -3.22 13.04 -4.39
CA ARG A 80 -3.58 13.96 -5.46
C ARG A 80 -2.79 15.25 -5.28
N LYS A 81 -1.84 15.51 -6.15
CA LYS A 81 -1.01 16.74 -6.13
C LYS A 81 -1.71 17.89 -6.83
N SER A 82 -2.50 17.59 -7.87
CA SER A 82 -3.25 18.59 -8.62
C SER A 82 -4.51 17.97 -9.26
N PRO A 83 -5.40 18.76 -9.88
CA PRO A 83 -6.56 18.21 -10.60
C PRO A 83 -6.20 17.19 -11.69
N THR A 84 -4.98 17.26 -12.22
CA THR A 84 -4.49 16.39 -13.32
C THR A 84 -3.36 15.46 -12.89
N GLU A 85 -2.95 15.48 -11.62
CA GLU A 85 -1.81 14.71 -11.12
C GLU A 85 -2.23 13.90 -9.89
N LEU A 86 -2.27 12.59 -10.09
CA LEU A 86 -2.62 11.58 -9.10
C LEU A 86 -1.48 10.55 -9.06
N GLU A 87 -1.10 10.14 -7.85
CA GLU A 87 -0.02 9.19 -7.64
C GLU A 87 -0.46 8.07 -6.72
N LEU A 88 0.03 6.85 -7.00
CA LEU A 88 -0.06 5.70 -6.11
C LEU A 88 1.35 5.28 -5.70
N HIS A 89 1.61 5.32 -4.41
CA HIS A 89 2.84 4.89 -3.80
C HIS A 89 2.59 3.62 -2.99
N PHE A 90 3.59 2.76 -2.91
CA PHE A 90 3.59 1.60 -2.03
C PHE A 90 4.85 1.65 -1.17
N SER A 91 4.67 1.56 0.14
CA SER A 91 5.77 1.63 1.10
C SER A 91 5.61 0.55 2.15
N ILE A 92 6.73 -0.06 2.54
CA ILE A 92 6.85 -0.97 3.67
C ILE A 92 7.98 -0.42 4.54
N THR A 93 7.61 0.20 5.67
CA THR A 93 8.53 0.45 6.77
C THR A 93 8.71 -0.87 7.49
N SER A 94 9.88 -1.48 7.31
CA SER A 94 10.27 -2.70 8.02
C SER A 94 10.06 -2.50 9.52
N CYS A 95 8.96 -3.03 10.06
CA CYS A 95 8.71 -3.02 11.49
C CYS A 95 9.43 -4.26 12.04
N GLY A 96 10.63 -4.04 12.55
CA GLY A 96 11.39 -5.04 13.30
C GLY A 96 12.44 -5.78 12.50
N ALA A 97 13.63 -5.19 12.37
CA ALA A 97 14.81 -5.99 12.72
C ALA A 97 14.72 -6.26 14.23
N VAL A 98 13.96 -7.28 14.64
CA VAL A 98 14.30 -7.96 15.88
C VAL A 98 15.66 -8.57 15.61
N ASN A 99 16.71 -7.93 16.13
CA ASN A 99 17.94 -8.65 16.39
C ASN A 99 17.63 -9.60 17.55
N ASP A 100 16.95 -10.69 17.24
CA ASP A 100 17.00 -11.90 18.05
C ASP A 100 18.32 -12.59 17.69
N GLY A 101 19.29 -12.40 18.59
CA GLY A 101 20.67 -12.83 18.44
C GLY A 101 21.32 -12.84 19.82
N THR A 102 20.91 -13.84 20.60
CA THR A 102 21.49 -14.24 21.88
C THR A 102 22.97 -14.60 21.73
N ASP A 103 23.72 -14.37 22.83
CA ASP A 103 25.01 -15.01 23.18
C ASP A 103 26.27 -14.55 22.40
N ASN A 104 27.19 -13.86 23.07
CA ASN A 104 28.37 -14.50 23.66
C ASN A 104 29.45 -13.48 24.08
N ASP A 105 30.09 -13.81 25.20
CA ASP A 105 31.42 -13.40 25.66
C ASP A 105 31.60 -12.05 26.40
N SER A 106 31.53 -12.16 27.73
CA SER A 106 32.28 -11.32 28.64
C SER A 106 33.75 -11.77 28.70
N GLN A 107 34.64 -11.22 27.86
CA GLN A 107 36.10 -11.24 28.09
C GLN A 107 36.78 -9.94 27.58
N ALA A 108 37.59 -9.35 28.48
CA ALA A 108 38.84 -8.57 28.30
C ALA A 108 38.84 -7.33 27.37
N LEU A 109 39.38 -6.15 27.75
CA LEU A 109 40.42 -5.80 28.72
C LEU A 109 40.00 -4.68 29.68
#